data_AF-B9WBN0-F1
#
_entry.id   AF-B9WBN0-F1
#
_cell.length_a   1.000
_cell.length_b   1.000
_cell.length_c   1.000
_cell.angle_alpha   90.00
_cell.angle_beta   90.00
_cell.angle_gamma   90.00
#
_symmetry.space_group_name_H-M   'P 1'
#
loop_
_entity.id
_entity.type
_entity.pdbx_description
1 polymer ?
#
loop_
_entity_poly.entity_id
_entity_poly.type
_entity_poly.pdbx_seq_one_letter_code
_entity_poly.pdbx_strand_id
1 'polypeptide(L)'
;MLLSHFMNLNTVDSAVLTSSFSVDSSEEAQAFFRTGTKYLQESIDERKHLLQDNSSFGIESIIVNDLISFGCLLIYNHKLVPLISATGYDVISMAKEYSDTRNLYSLSMTGLRLESLFFPKANPILTCPPGTNFWFTRILELEIMTFTSGNGSKSNNLEEYFQTLQDTFLLLKDACYAMAIVRFPFPLIACLTNFSDKYRQLLRNGDEFALRLLFIYSCLCVISRISLNRNDNIFVDYIMEFKTNFFRKYGDFSYPIDRELYHLVTRTNFVVDFGDMSRFHPLQQCEPLMDLSWLEMYIRTLEKTNSLNSSIQ
;
A
#
# COMPACT_ATOMS: atom_id res chain seq x y z
N MET A 1 15.24 47.11 -10.77
CA MET A 1 13.96 46.72 -11.41
C MET A 1 14.12 45.32 -12.01
N LEU A 2 14.30 44.29 -11.17
CA LEU A 2 14.34 42.86 -11.54
C LEU A 2 14.19 42.05 -10.23
N LEU A 3 12.99 42.08 -9.64
CA LEU A 3 12.64 41.35 -8.41
C LEU A 3 11.16 40.94 -8.37
N SER A 4 10.52 40.79 -9.54
CA SER A 4 9.07 40.52 -9.66
C SER A 4 8.74 39.28 -10.50
N HIS A 5 9.66 38.32 -10.67
CA HIS A 5 9.45 37.16 -11.54
C HIS A 5 9.48 35.78 -10.84
N PHE A 6 9.42 35.73 -9.50
CA PHE A 6 9.38 34.46 -8.76
C PHE A 6 8.18 34.30 -7.81
N MET A 7 7.15 35.14 -7.93
CA MET A 7 5.95 35.07 -7.11
C MET A 7 4.71 35.05 -8.00
N ASN A 8 4.51 33.94 -8.72
CA ASN A 8 3.16 33.52 -9.10
C ASN A 8 3.05 32.03 -8.84
N LEU A 9 2.58 31.74 -7.62
CA LEU A 9 1.84 30.55 -7.26
C LEU A 9 0.73 30.38 -8.30
N ASN A 10 1.00 29.63 -9.37
CA ASN A 10 -0.07 29.02 -10.15
C ASN A 10 -0.65 27.92 -9.27
N THR A 11 -1.66 28.30 -8.49
CA THR A 11 -2.76 27.43 -8.11
C THR A 11 -3.19 26.67 -9.36
N VAL A 12 -2.72 25.42 -9.47
CA VAL A 12 -3.24 24.49 -10.48
C VAL A 12 -4.71 24.35 -10.16
N ASP A 13 -5.52 24.84 -11.10
CA ASP A 13 -6.96 24.94 -11.00
C ASP A 13 -7.52 23.59 -10.54
N SER A 14 -8.16 23.56 -9.36
CA SER A 14 -8.71 22.33 -8.76
C SER A 14 -9.66 21.61 -9.72
N ALA A 15 -10.24 22.33 -10.68
CA ALA A 15 -11.11 21.79 -11.72
C ALA A 15 -10.37 20.90 -12.73
N VAL A 16 -9.11 21.22 -13.08
CA VAL A 16 -8.29 20.43 -14.03
C VAL A 16 -7.88 19.11 -13.39
N LEU A 17 -7.55 19.13 -12.09
CA LEU A 17 -7.24 17.93 -11.32
C LEU A 17 -8.48 17.03 -11.16
N THR A 18 -9.66 17.59 -10.86
CA THR A 18 -10.91 16.80 -10.81
C THR A 18 -11.39 16.24 -12.15
N SER A 19 -11.01 16.85 -13.27
CA SER A 19 -11.38 16.35 -14.60
C SER A 19 -10.63 15.08 -15.02
N SER A 20 -9.45 14.82 -14.44
CA SER A 20 -8.69 13.58 -14.64
C SER A 20 -8.99 12.50 -13.58
N PHE A 21 -9.85 12.81 -12.59
CA PHE A 21 -10.21 11.92 -11.48
C PHE A 21 -11.50 11.11 -11.69
N SER A 22 -12.14 11.18 -12.86
CA SER A 22 -12.99 10.07 -13.24
C SER A 22 -12.07 8.95 -13.73
N VAL A 23 -12.26 7.72 -13.25
CA VAL A 23 -12.18 6.57 -14.18
C VAL A 23 -12.78 7.10 -15.47
N ASP A 24 -12.01 7.23 -16.55
CA ASP A 24 -12.59 7.77 -17.78
C ASP A 24 -13.86 6.96 -18.01
N SER A 25 -14.98 7.63 -17.78
CA SER A 25 -16.29 6.98 -17.70
C SER A 25 -16.84 6.79 -19.10
N SER A 26 -16.06 7.24 -20.09
CA SER A 26 -16.17 6.82 -21.46
C SER A 26 -16.36 5.31 -21.51
N GLU A 27 -17.32 4.89 -22.34
CA GLU A 27 -17.55 3.48 -22.61
C GLU A 27 -16.27 2.80 -23.12
N GLU A 28 -15.40 3.57 -23.80
CA GLU A 28 -14.12 3.14 -24.33
C GLU A 28 -13.12 2.73 -23.24
N ALA A 29 -12.91 3.56 -22.22
CA ALA A 29 -12.01 3.22 -21.11
C ALA A 29 -12.57 2.08 -20.25
N GLN A 30 -13.88 2.03 -20.03
CA GLN A 30 -14.54 0.90 -19.36
C GLN A 30 -14.44 -0.39 -20.18
N ALA A 31 -14.54 -0.32 -21.51
CA ALA A 31 -14.32 -1.45 -22.39
C ALA A 31 -12.86 -1.92 -22.38
N PHE A 32 -11.90 -0.98 -22.34
CA PHE A 32 -10.49 -1.30 -22.22
C PHE A 32 -10.17 -2.01 -20.90
N PHE A 33 -10.66 -1.50 -19.76
CA PHE A 33 -10.54 -2.14 -18.44
C PHE A 33 -11.11 -3.58 -18.44
N ARG A 34 -12.32 -3.76 -18.98
CA ARG A 34 -12.97 -5.08 -19.10
C ARG A 34 -12.18 -6.04 -20.00
N THR A 35 -11.57 -5.51 -21.06
CA THR A 35 -10.75 -6.29 -21.98
C THR A 35 -9.44 -6.72 -21.31
N GLY A 36 -8.77 -5.81 -20.59
CA GLY A 36 -7.54 -6.09 -19.85
C GLY A 36 -7.75 -7.14 -18.76
N THR A 37 -8.77 -6.97 -17.91
CA THR A 37 -9.14 -7.95 -16.87
C THR A 37 -9.49 -9.33 -17.46
N LYS A 38 -10.19 -9.38 -18.60
CA LYS A 38 -10.49 -10.63 -19.31
C LYS A 38 -9.23 -11.33 -19.81
N TYR A 39 -8.35 -10.63 -20.52
CA TYR A 39 -7.12 -11.23 -21.05
C TYR A 39 -6.16 -11.67 -19.96
N LEU A 40 -6.08 -10.92 -18.86
CA LEU A 40 -5.33 -11.37 -17.68
C LEU A 40 -5.90 -12.70 -17.17
N GLN A 41 -7.22 -12.82 -17.08
CA GLN A 41 -7.85 -14.04 -16.61
C GLN A 41 -7.57 -15.22 -17.53
N GLU A 42 -7.72 -15.05 -18.84
CA GLU A 42 -7.39 -16.07 -19.84
C GLU A 42 -5.91 -16.49 -19.73
N SER A 43 -5.00 -15.55 -19.53
CA SER A 43 -3.56 -15.83 -19.36
C SER A 43 -3.25 -16.62 -18.08
N ILE A 44 -3.91 -16.29 -16.96
CA ILE A 44 -3.76 -17.03 -15.70
C ILE A 44 -4.26 -18.48 -15.87
N ASP A 45 -5.40 -18.66 -16.55
CA ASP A 45 -6.00 -19.98 -16.76
C ASP A 45 -5.15 -20.84 -17.72
N GLU A 46 -4.66 -20.26 -18.82
CA GLU A 46 -3.75 -20.93 -19.75
C GLU A 46 -2.43 -21.33 -19.07
N ARG A 47 -1.90 -20.47 -18.17
CA ARG A 47 -0.71 -20.78 -17.37
C ARG A 47 -0.92 -21.99 -16.46
N LYS A 48 -2.09 -22.12 -15.84
CA LYS A 48 -2.42 -23.29 -15.00
C LYS A 48 -2.41 -24.59 -15.79
N HIS A 49 -2.88 -24.55 -17.04
CA HIS A 49 -2.80 -25.70 -17.95
C HIS A 49 -1.34 -26.02 -18.33
N LEU A 50 -0.54 -25.03 -18.69
CA LEU A 50 0.87 -25.24 -19.06
C LEU A 50 1.73 -25.80 -17.92
N LEU A 51 1.45 -25.41 -16.67
CA LEU A 51 2.13 -25.94 -15.48
C LEU A 51 1.79 -27.42 -15.19
N GLN A 52 0.67 -27.92 -15.71
CA GLN A 52 0.27 -29.33 -15.55
C GLN A 52 0.95 -30.26 -16.58
N ASP A 53 1.33 -29.73 -17.75
CA ASP A 53 1.79 -30.54 -18.90
C ASP A 53 3.32 -30.76 -18.98
N ASN A 54 4.13 -30.16 -18.10
CA ASN A 54 5.56 -30.41 -17.88
C ASN A 54 6.38 -30.98 -19.07
N SER A 55 6.94 -30.12 -19.93
CA SER A 55 8.31 -30.30 -20.44
C SER A 55 8.80 -29.07 -21.22
N SER A 56 9.86 -28.43 -20.74
CA SER A 56 10.77 -27.48 -21.44
C SER A 56 10.59 -25.97 -21.28
N PHE A 57 9.47 -25.44 -20.76
CA PHE A 57 9.47 -24.03 -20.34
C PHE A 57 10.21 -23.93 -19.01
N GLY A 58 11.42 -23.37 -19.04
CA GLY A 58 12.27 -23.27 -17.85
C GLY A 58 11.55 -22.52 -16.73
N ILE A 59 11.54 -23.07 -15.52
CA ILE A 59 10.93 -22.46 -14.32
C ILE A 59 11.46 -21.01 -14.14
N GLU A 60 12.73 -20.77 -14.50
CA GLU A 60 13.33 -19.43 -14.56
C GLU A 60 12.52 -18.47 -15.43
N SER A 61 12.12 -18.88 -16.64
CA SER A 61 11.36 -18.04 -17.58
C SER A 61 9.98 -17.69 -17.04
N ILE A 62 9.33 -18.62 -16.32
CA ILE A 62 8.03 -18.37 -15.70
C ILE A 62 8.15 -17.31 -14.60
N ILE A 63 9.13 -17.47 -13.71
CA ILE A 63 9.31 -16.54 -12.58
C ILE A 63 9.79 -15.17 -13.07
N VAL A 64 10.66 -15.11 -14.07
CA VAL A 64 11.05 -13.86 -14.74
C VAL A 64 9.84 -13.17 -15.35
N ASN A 65 8.99 -13.92 -16.06
CA ASN A 65 7.79 -13.37 -16.68
C ASN A 65 6.82 -12.84 -15.62
N ASP A 66 6.63 -13.54 -14.51
CA ASP A 66 5.78 -13.09 -13.40
C ASP A 66 6.33 -11.80 -12.78
N LEU A 67 7.65 -11.71 -12.55
CA LEU A 67 8.27 -10.51 -11.98
C LEU A 67 8.14 -9.30 -12.93
N ILE A 68 8.36 -9.49 -14.23
CA ILE A 68 8.19 -8.42 -15.23
C ILE A 68 6.73 -7.99 -15.31
N SER A 69 5.80 -8.95 -15.40
CA SER A 69 4.37 -8.67 -15.47
C SER A 69 3.88 -7.93 -14.22
N PHE A 70 4.30 -8.40 -13.04
CA PHE A 70 4.00 -7.75 -11.76
C PHE A 70 4.58 -6.33 -11.70
N GLY A 71 5.85 -6.16 -12.10
CA GLY A 71 6.50 -4.85 -12.16
C GLY A 71 5.77 -3.89 -13.11
N CYS A 72 5.43 -4.34 -14.32
CA CYS A 72 4.68 -3.55 -15.30
C CYS A 72 3.31 -3.14 -14.76
N LEU A 73 2.59 -4.03 -14.08
CA LEU A 73 1.29 -3.71 -13.49
C LEU A 73 1.38 -2.75 -12.31
N LEU A 74 2.43 -2.80 -11.50
CA LEU A 74 2.59 -1.85 -10.39
C LEU A 74 3.04 -0.46 -10.84
N ILE A 75 3.90 -0.43 -11.85
CA ILE A 75 4.57 0.80 -12.30
C ILE A 75 3.75 1.51 -13.39
N TYR A 76 3.08 0.74 -14.25
CA TYR A 76 2.42 1.22 -15.47
C TYR A 76 1.13 0.43 -15.78
N ASN A 77 0.20 0.41 -14.83
CA ASN A 77 -1.01 -0.40 -14.98
C ASN A 77 -1.97 0.11 -16.06
N HIS A 78 -2.00 1.41 -16.40
CA HIS A 78 -3.08 2.01 -17.21
C HIS A 78 -4.50 1.58 -16.80
N LYS A 79 -4.69 1.25 -15.52
CA LYS A 79 -5.95 0.68 -15.01
C LYS A 79 -6.37 -0.59 -15.75
N LEU A 80 -5.44 -1.45 -16.16
CA LEU A 80 -5.77 -2.77 -16.71
C LEU A 80 -6.42 -3.67 -15.65
N VAL A 81 -6.05 -3.50 -14.38
CA VAL A 81 -6.62 -4.20 -13.23
C VAL A 81 -6.72 -3.31 -12.00
N PRO A 82 -7.70 -3.52 -11.11
CA PRO A 82 -7.79 -2.79 -9.86
C PRO A 82 -6.74 -3.32 -8.87
N LEU A 83 -6.43 -2.53 -7.84
CA LEU A 83 -5.58 -2.97 -6.73
C LEU A 83 -6.23 -4.14 -5.98
N ILE A 84 -7.54 -4.02 -5.72
CA ILE A 84 -8.38 -5.00 -5.04
C ILE A 84 -9.78 -5.01 -5.67
N SER A 85 -10.35 -6.21 -5.85
CA SER A 85 -11.69 -6.45 -6.38
C SER A 85 -12.42 -7.52 -5.58
N ALA A 86 -13.75 -7.59 -5.73
CA ALA A 86 -14.54 -8.68 -5.19
C ALA A 86 -14.40 -9.99 -6.00
N THR A 87 -14.05 -9.91 -7.28
CA THR A 87 -13.91 -11.07 -8.18
C THR A 87 -12.59 -11.81 -8.00
N GLY A 88 -11.59 -11.17 -7.39
CA GLY A 88 -10.25 -11.71 -7.22
C GLY A 88 -9.34 -11.51 -8.43
N TYR A 89 -9.78 -10.83 -9.48
CA TYR A 89 -8.95 -10.46 -10.63
C TYR A 89 -8.33 -9.09 -10.40
N ASP A 90 -7.31 -9.06 -9.54
CA ASP A 90 -6.66 -7.84 -9.08
C ASP A 90 -5.21 -8.08 -8.65
N VAL A 91 -4.51 -6.96 -8.40
CA VAL A 91 -3.09 -6.99 -8.04
C VAL A 91 -2.84 -7.72 -6.71
N ILE A 92 -3.76 -7.67 -5.74
CA ILE A 92 -3.63 -8.38 -4.47
C ILE A 92 -3.63 -9.90 -4.67
N SER A 93 -4.46 -10.44 -5.56
CA SER A 93 -4.45 -11.85 -5.92
C SER A 93 -3.20 -12.23 -6.71
N MET A 94 -2.80 -11.41 -7.68
CA MET A 94 -1.56 -11.66 -8.44
C MET A 94 -0.32 -11.66 -7.55
N ALA A 95 -0.25 -10.75 -6.58
CA ALA A 95 0.83 -10.70 -5.60
C ALA A 95 0.90 -11.98 -4.76
N LYS A 96 -0.25 -12.57 -4.43
CA LYS A 96 -0.32 -13.87 -3.76
C LYS A 96 0.19 -14.99 -4.67
N GLU A 97 -0.30 -15.07 -5.90
CA GLU A 97 0.13 -16.11 -6.85
C GLU A 97 1.64 -16.05 -7.13
N TYR A 98 2.20 -14.84 -7.24
CA TYR A 98 3.64 -14.65 -7.35
C TYR A 98 4.38 -15.16 -6.11
N SER A 99 3.88 -14.84 -4.91
CA SER A 99 4.46 -15.31 -3.64
C SER A 99 4.43 -16.83 -3.52
N ASP A 100 3.30 -17.47 -3.86
CA ASP A 100 3.13 -18.93 -3.85
C ASP A 100 4.09 -19.60 -4.85
N THR A 101 4.16 -19.07 -6.07
CA THR A 101 5.06 -19.56 -7.13
C THR A 101 6.52 -19.47 -6.67
N ARG A 102 6.92 -18.32 -6.11
CA ARG A 102 8.27 -18.10 -5.57
C ARG A 102 8.60 -19.10 -4.46
N ASN A 103 7.67 -19.33 -3.53
CA ASN A 103 7.87 -20.25 -2.41
C ASN A 103 7.98 -21.70 -2.89
N LEU A 104 7.11 -22.12 -3.81
CA LEU A 104 7.10 -23.46 -4.40
C LEU A 104 8.43 -23.81 -5.08
N TYR A 105 9.01 -22.86 -5.80
CA TYR A 105 10.26 -23.07 -6.56
C TYR A 105 11.52 -22.57 -5.86
N SER A 106 11.43 -22.12 -4.60
CA SER A 106 12.54 -21.51 -3.86
C SER A 106 13.81 -22.37 -3.82
N LEU A 107 13.67 -23.67 -3.55
CA LEU A 107 14.81 -24.61 -3.54
C LEU A 107 15.42 -24.78 -4.94
N SER A 108 14.58 -24.89 -5.96
CA SER A 108 15.01 -25.04 -7.36
C SER A 108 15.71 -23.80 -7.92
N MET A 109 15.52 -22.63 -7.29
CA MET A 109 16.13 -21.36 -7.68
C MET A 109 17.51 -21.12 -7.06
N THR A 110 17.92 -21.93 -6.09
CA THR A 110 19.21 -21.76 -5.40
C THR A 110 20.36 -22.02 -6.36
N GLY A 111 21.28 -21.07 -6.50
CA GLY A 111 22.44 -21.14 -7.40
C GLY A 111 22.17 -20.72 -8.85
N LEU A 112 20.94 -20.31 -9.18
CA LEU A 112 20.62 -19.76 -10.50
C LEU A 112 21.12 -18.32 -10.63
N ARG A 113 21.41 -17.88 -11.87
CA ARG A 113 21.96 -16.54 -12.16
C ARG A 113 21.06 -15.41 -11.64
N LEU A 114 19.77 -15.68 -11.51
CA LEU A 114 18.74 -14.72 -11.11
C LEU A 114 18.33 -14.87 -9.64
N GLU A 115 18.99 -15.73 -8.85
CA GLU A 115 18.71 -15.92 -7.42
C GLU A 115 18.64 -14.57 -6.70
N SER A 116 19.54 -13.64 -7.01
CA SER A 116 19.60 -12.30 -6.41
C SER A 116 18.43 -11.38 -6.75
N LEU A 117 17.71 -11.61 -7.86
CA LEU A 117 16.55 -10.80 -8.27
C LEU A 117 15.26 -11.29 -7.61
N PHE A 118 15.19 -12.57 -7.25
CA PHE A 118 14.00 -13.20 -6.66
C PHE A 118 14.12 -13.40 -5.15
N PHE A 119 15.36 -13.60 -4.70
CA PHE A 119 15.79 -13.77 -3.33
C PHE A 119 17.01 -12.86 -3.12
N PRO A 120 16.82 -11.56 -2.87
CA PRO A 120 17.85 -10.87 -2.13
C PRO A 120 18.10 -11.75 -0.88
N LYS A 121 19.33 -12.20 -0.63
CA LYS A 121 19.68 -12.83 0.66
C LYS A 121 19.31 -11.94 1.87
N ALA A 122 18.95 -10.68 1.59
CA ALA A 122 18.34 -9.67 2.44
C ALA A 122 16.79 -9.54 2.28
N ASN A 123 16.09 -10.62 1.93
CA ASN A 123 14.63 -10.72 1.92
C ASN A 123 14.23 -11.78 2.96
N PRO A 124 14.36 -11.42 4.23
CA PRO A 124 13.31 -10.66 4.88
C PRO A 124 13.60 -9.18 4.72
N ILE A 125 12.55 -8.44 4.35
CA ILE A 125 12.50 -6.98 4.51
C ILE A 125 13.27 -6.64 5.78
N LEU A 126 14.34 -5.84 5.66
CA LEU A 126 15.24 -5.56 6.78
C LEU A 126 14.40 -5.21 8.01
N THR A 127 14.51 -6.03 9.05
CA THR A 127 13.69 -5.84 10.24
C THR A 127 14.07 -4.52 10.89
N CYS A 128 13.07 -3.68 11.11
CA CYS A 128 13.23 -2.40 11.74
C CYS A 128 13.66 -2.61 13.20
N PRO A 129 14.78 -2.00 13.67
CA PRO A 129 15.23 -2.17 15.04
C PRO A 129 14.12 -1.77 16.04
N PRO A 130 13.93 -2.54 17.13
CA PRO A 130 12.96 -2.20 18.17
C PRO A 130 13.19 -0.77 18.69
N GLY A 131 12.11 0.00 18.85
CA GLY A 131 12.18 1.40 19.27
C GLY A 131 12.44 2.43 18.16
N THR A 132 12.72 2.00 16.93
CA THR A 132 12.69 2.90 15.77
C THR A 132 11.25 3.37 15.55
N ASN A 133 11.04 4.68 15.67
CA ASN A 133 9.73 5.30 15.54
C ASN A 133 9.71 6.18 14.30
N PHE A 134 9.10 5.68 13.22
CA PHE A 134 8.61 6.57 12.17
C PHE A 134 7.31 7.18 12.66
N TRP A 135 7.10 8.46 12.38
CA TRP A 135 5.99 9.20 12.97
C TRP A 135 4.63 8.56 12.68
N PHE A 136 4.37 8.20 11.42
CA PHE A 136 3.10 7.55 11.04
C PHE A 136 2.97 6.14 11.64
N THR A 137 4.08 5.42 11.82
CA THR A 137 4.04 4.08 12.40
C THR A 137 3.70 4.10 13.89
N ARG A 138 4.14 5.12 14.62
CA ARG A 138 3.86 5.25 16.05
C ARG A 138 2.37 5.50 16.31
N ILE A 139 1.73 6.36 15.52
CA ILE A 139 0.29 6.62 15.65
C ILE A 139 -0.52 5.42 15.25
N LEU A 140 -0.18 4.78 14.13
CA LEU A 140 -0.90 3.61 13.66
C LEU A 140 -0.82 2.46 14.68
N GLU A 141 0.35 2.25 15.31
CA GLU A 141 0.51 1.29 16.40
C GLU A 141 -0.40 1.63 17.60
N LEU A 142 -0.43 2.90 18.03
CA LEU A 142 -1.29 3.34 19.13
C LEU A 142 -2.78 3.17 18.81
N GLU A 143 -3.19 3.46 17.58
CA GLU A 143 -4.57 3.32 17.11
C GLU A 143 -4.99 1.86 17.01
N ILE A 144 -4.10 0.96 16.55
CA ILE A 144 -4.32 -0.50 16.59
C ILE A 144 -4.55 -0.93 18.04
N MET A 145 -3.67 -0.52 18.96
CA MET A 145 -3.79 -0.86 20.39
C MET A 145 -5.06 -0.30 21.06
N THR A 146 -5.51 0.89 20.67
CA THR A 146 -6.76 1.47 21.18
C THR A 146 -7.98 0.75 20.61
N PHE A 147 -7.96 0.40 19.32
CA PHE A 147 -9.00 -0.40 18.68
C PHE A 147 -9.11 -1.80 19.32
N THR A 148 -7.98 -2.41 19.69
CA THR A 148 -7.96 -3.72 20.36
C THR A 148 -8.50 -3.66 21.77
N SER A 149 -8.10 -2.64 22.53
CA SER A 149 -8.50 -2.48 23.93
C SER A 149 -9.98 -2.12 24.10
N GLY A 150 -10.57 -1.39 23.16
CA GLY A 150 -11.98 -0.99 23.18
C GLY A 150 -12.98 -2.12 22.91
N ASN A 151 -12.56 -3.22 22.27
CA ASN A 151 -13.44 -4.31 21.84
C ASN A 151 -13.51 -5.53 22.80
N GLY A 152 -12.91 -5.44 23.99
CA GLY A 152 -13.36 -6.06 25.26
C GLY A 152 -13.62 -7.58 25.38
N SER A 153 -13.56 -8.39 24.32
CA SER A 153 -13.88 -9.83 24.39
C SER A 153 -12.75 -10.70 23.84
N LYS A 154 -12.05 -11.40 24.76
CA LYS A 154 -11.00 -12.38 24.47
C LYS A 154 -11.59 -13.66 23.87
N SER A 155 -12.12 -13.58 22.65
CA SER A 155 -12.32 -14.76 21.81
C SER A 155 -11.06 -15.01 21.00
N ASN A 156 -10.67 -16.27 20.80
CA ASN A 156 -9.48 -16.63 20.00
C ASN A 156 -9.50 -16.00 18.60
N ASN A 157 -10.70 -15.81 18.02
CA ASN A 157 -10.87 -15.19 16.71
C ASN A 157 -10.49 -13.69 16.72
N LEU A 158 -10.69 -13.00 17.85
CA LEU A 158 -10.36 -11.58 17.97
C LEU A 158 -8.84 -11.38 18.16
N GLU A 159 -8.18 -12.26 18.91
CA GLU A 159 -6.73 -12.26 19.06
C GLU A 159 -6.01 -12.52 17.73
N GLU A 160 -6.47 -13.52 16.97
CA GLU A 160 -5.94 -13.82 15.64
C GLU A 160 -6.15 -12.67 14.64
N TYR A 161 -7.32 -12.02 14.69
CA TYR A 161 -7.62 -10.82 13.91
C TYR A 161 -6.63 -9.69 14.23
N PHE A 162 -6.39 -9.40 15.51
CA PHE A 162 -5.45 -8.37 15.91
C PHE A 162 -4.01 -8.69 15.55
N GLN A 163 -3.59 -9.94 15.75
CA GLN A 163 -2.26 -10.38 15.36
C GLN A 163 -2.06 -10.19 13.85
N THR A 164 -3.08 -10.50 13.04
CA THR A 164 -3.03 -10.32 11.58
C THR A 164 -2.82 -8.86 11.18
N LEU A 165 -3.51 -7.93 11.84
CA LEU A 165 -3.33 -6.49 11.60
C LEU A 165 -1.94 -6.01 12.06
N GLN A 166 -1.50 -6.45 13.24
CA GLN A 166 -0.21 -6.10 13.81
C GLN A 166 0.95 -6.60 12.93
N ASP A 167 0.89 -7.85 12.46
CA ASP A 167 1.91 -8.43 11.57
C ASP A 167 2.01 -7.64 10.27
N THR A 168 0.86 -7.24 9.71
CA THR A 168 0.82 -6.44 8.48
C THR A 168 1.38 -5.03 8.70
N PHE A 169 1.06 -4.42 9.84
CA PHE A 169 1.64 -3.15 10.24
C PHE A 169 3.17 -3.22 10.39
N LEU A 170 3.67 -4.26 11.06
CA LEU A 170 5.11 -4.49 11.24
C LEU A 170 5.81 -4.71 9.90
N LEU A 171 5.20 -5.48 8.99
CA LEU A 171 5.70 -5.66 7.63
C LEU A 171 5.84 -4.31 6.89
N LEU A 172 4.84 -3.43 7.02
CA LEU A 172 4.88 -2.10 6.42
C LEU A 172 5.97 -1.22 7.04
N LYS A 173 6.13 -1.28 8.36
CA LYS A 173 7.19 -0.57 9.10
C LYS A 173 8.58 -1.03 8.65
N ASP A 174 8.79 -2.34 8.55
CA ASP A 174 10.03 -2.93 8.06
C ASP A 174 10.30 -2.50 6.62
N ALA A 175 9.28 -2.46 5.77
CA ALA A 175 9.42 -2.04 4.38
C ALA A 175 9.89 -0.59 4.26
N CYS A 176 9.33 0.30 5.08
CA CYS A 176 9.72 1.71 5.11
C CYS A 176 11.15 1.90 5.64
N TYR A 177 11.53 1.14 6.68
CA TYR A 177 12.89 1.13 7.19
C TYR A 177 13.88 0.65 6.13
N ALA A 178 13.62 -0.51 5.53
CA ALA A 178 14.45 -1.10 4.51
C ALA A 178 14.63 -0.13 3.34
N MET A 179 13.54 0.48 2.86
CA MET A 179 13.58 1.49 1.78
C MET A 179 14.47 2.68 2.13
N ALA A 180 14.45 3.16 3.39
CA ALA A 180 15.33 4.23 3.86
C ALA A 180 16.81 3.84 3.83
N ILE A 181 17.13 2.60 4.19
CA ILE A 181 18.50 2.09 4.22
C ILE A 181 19.02 1.83 2.80
N VAL A 182 18.25 1.14 1.96
CA VAL A 182 18.70 0.73 0.62
C VAL A 182 18.48 1.82 -0.44
N ARG A 183 17.72 2.88 -0.13
CA ARG A 183 17.38 4.00 -1.01
C ARG A 183 16.76 3.56 -2.34
N PHE A 184 15.89 2.56 -2.27
CA PHE A 184 15.27 1.93 -3.43
C PHE A 184 13.83 1.51 -3.08
N PRO A 185 12.82 1.68 -3.97
CA PRO A 185 11.40 1.45 -3.66
C PRO A 185 11.01 -0.02 -3.46
N PHE A 186 11.86 -0.96 -3.87
CA PHE A 186 11.53 -2.38 -3.89
C PHE A 186 11.05 -2.96 -2.56
N PRO A 187 11.55 -2.58 -1.37
CA PRO A 187 11.01 -3.10 -0.12
C PRO A 187 9.53 -2.78 0.09
N LEU A 188 9.07 -1.61 -0.35
CA LEU A 188 7.65 -1.25 -0.29
C LEU A 188 6.83 -2.04 -1.34
N ILE A 189 7.38 -2.32 -2.51
CA ILE A 189 6.77 -3.24 -3.49
C ILE A 189 6.67 -4.67 -2.92
N ALA A 190 7.74 -5.14 -2.27
CA ALA A 190 7.83 -6.47 -1.69
C ALA A 190 6.80 -6.68 -0.57
N CYS A 191 6.43 -5.64 0.17
CA CYS A 191 5.37 -5.67 1.18
C CYS A 191 4.07 -6.29 0.62
N LEU A 192 3.65 -5.88 -0.59
CA LEU A 192 2.43 -6.37 -1.25
C LEU A 192 2.45 -7.89 -1.49
N THR A 193 3.61 -8.42 -1.87
CA THR A 193 3.81 -9.86 -2.12
C THR A 193 3.91 -10.68 -0.82
N ASN A 194 4.19 -10.04 0.30
CA ASN A 194 4.38 -10.68 1.60
C ASN A 194 3.19 -10.51 2.56
N PHE A 195 2.10 -9.86 2.13
CA PHE A 195 0.85 -9.89 2.90
C PHE A 195 0.38 -11.34 3.11
N SER A 196 -0.01 -11.65 4.35
CA SER A 196 -0.49 -12.97 4.76
C SER A 196 -1.86 -13.28 4.15
N ASP A 197 -2.16 -14.58 4.01
CA ASP A 197 -3.48 -15.01 3.53
C ASP A 197 -4.62 -14.53 4.43
N LYS A 198 -4.38 -14.50 5.76
CA LYS A 198 -5.34 -13.97 6.73
C LYS A 198 -5.65 -12.50 6.45
N TYR A 199 -4.63 -11.67 6.22
CA TYR A 199 -4.84 -10.26 5.91
C TYR A 199 -5.55 -10.08 4.56
N ARG A 200 -5.17 -10.86 3.54
CA ARG A 200 -5.87 -10.87 2.25
C ARG A 200 -7.34 -11.22 2.41
N GLN A 201 -7.67 -12.18 3.29
CA GLN A 201 -9.05 -12.53 3.59
C GLN A 201 -9.81 -11.37 4.27
N LEU A 202 -9.18 -10.66 5.22
CA LEU A 202 -9.77 -9.46 5.84
C LEU A 202 -10.10 -8.40 4.79
N LEU A 203 -9.19 -8.15 3.84
CA LEU A 203 -9.43 -7.24 2.73
C LEU A 203 -10.64 -7.67 1.87
N ARG A 204 -10.74 -8.95 1.53
CA ARG A 204 -11.88 -9.50 0.75
C ARG A 204 -13.21 -9.41 1.51
N ASN A 205 -13.17 -9.55 2.83
CA ASN A 205 -14.34 -9.42 3.68
C ASN A 205 -14.76 -7.97 3.91
N GLY A 206 -14.03 -6.99 3.34
CA GLY A 206 -14.32 -5.58 3.51
C GLY A 206 -14.03 -5.07 4.92
N ASP A 207 -13.09 -5.70 5.64
CA ASP A 207 -12.69 -5.25 6.97
C ASP A 207 -12.13 -3.83 6.91
N GLU A 208 -12.73 -2.95 7.70
CA GLU A 208 -12.49 -1.51 7.62
C GLU A 208 -11.04 -1.14 7.96
N PHE A 209 -10.47 -1.79 8.98
CA PHE A 209 -9.11 -1.50 9.42
C PHE A 209 -8.08 -2.11 8.46
N ALA A 210 -8.33 -3.30 7.92
CA ALA A 210 -7.50 -3.89 6.87
C ALA A 210 -7.49 -3.01 5.60
N LEU A 211 -8.66 -2.55 5.15
CA LEU A 211 -8.75 -1.63 4.02
C LEU A 211 -8.01 -0.31 4.28
N ARG A 212 -8.02 0.17 5.53
CA ARG A 212 -7.26 1.34 5.96
C ARG A 212 -5.75 1.12 5.90
N LEU A 213 -5.24 -0.04 6.32
CA LEU A 213 -3.82 -0.39 6.16
C LEU A 213 -3.41 -0.42 4.68
N LEU A 214 -4.27 -0.96 3.80
CA LEU A 214 -4.04 -0.92 2.35
C LEU A 214 -4.09 0.52 1.79
N PHE A 215 -4.92 1.40 2.37
CA PHE A 215 -4.99 2.82 2.00
C PHE A 215 -3.68 3.53 2.36
N ILE A 216 -3.18 3.33 3.58
CA ILE A 216 -1.90 3.91 4.01
C ILE A 216 -0.77 3.41 3.10
N TYR A 217 -0.71 2.10 2.85
CA TYR A 217 0.25 1.50 1.91
C TYR A 217 0.22 2.18 0.53
N SER A 218 -0.99 2.37 -0.01
CA SER A 218 -1.20 2.99 -1.32
C SER A 218 -0.71 4.44 -1.34
N CYS A 219 -1.00 5.21 -0.29
CA CYS A 219 -0.51 6.58 -0.15
C CYS A 219 1.03 6.62 -0.14
N LEU A 220 1.67 5.71 0.60
CA LEU A 220 3.14 5.60 0.63
C LEU A 220 3.70 5.28 -0.76
N CYS A 221 3.07 4.38 -1.52
CA CYS A 221 3.52 4.07 -2.89
C CYS A 221 3.51 5.30 -3.81
N VAL A 222 2.48 6.15 -3.71
CA VAL A 222 2.35 7.34 -4.54
C VAL A 222 3.37 8.42 -4.15
N ILE A 223 3.50 8.73 -2.86
CA ILE A 223 4.44 9.76 -2.40
C ILE A 223 5.90 9.33 -2.60
N SER A 224 6.19 8.02 -2.64
CA SER A 224 7.50 7.47 -2.94
C SER A 224 7.75 7.25 -4.44
N ARG A 225 6.91 7.77 -5.36
CA ARG A 225 7.09 7.67 -6.82
C ARG A 225 7.25 6.24 -7.36
N ILE A 226 6.54 5.27 -6.80
CA ILE A 226 6.55 3.89 -7.33
C ILE A 226 5.83 3.82 -8.70
N SER A 227 4.74 4.56 -8.84
CA SER A 227 4.00 4.70 -10.10
C SER A 227 4.71 5.65 -11.08
N LEU A 228 4.76 5.31 -12.37
CA LEU A 228 5.28 6.22 -13.42
C LEU A 228 4.45 7.50 -13.53
N ASN A 229 3.13 7.37 -13.49
CA ASN A 229 2.22 8.51 -13.46
C ASN A 229 1.62 8.63 -12.06
N ARG A 230 1.87 9.75 -11.39
CA ARG A 230 1.38 10.01 -10.02
C ARG A 230 -0.14 10.06 -9.94
N ASN A 231 -0.81 10.64 -10.94
CA ASN A 231 -2.24 10.93 -10.86
C ASN A 231 -3.09 9.84 -11.51
N ASP A 232 -2.48 9.04 -12.39
CA ASP A 232 -3.13 7.97 -13.13
C ASP A 232 -2.44 6.62 -12.82
N ASN A 233 -2.80 6.03 -11.69
CA ASN A 233 -2.34 4.72 -11.28
C ASN A 233 -3.32 4.05 -10.31
N ILE A 234 -3.14 2.74 -10.15
CA ILE A 234 -4.00 1.87 -9.32
C ILE A 234 -4.07 2.27 -7.85
N PHE A 235 -3.01 2.88 -7.30
CA PHE A 235 -2.98 3.28 -5.90
C PHE A 235 -3.86 4.51 -5.70
N VAL A 236 -3.79 5.49 -6.61
CA VAL A 236 -4.68 6.67 -6.58
C VAL A 236 -6.14 6.27 -6.79
N ASP A 237 -6.42 5.34 -7.72
CA ASP A 237 -7.78 4.84 -7.91
C ASP A 237 -8.35 4.23 -6.61
N TYR A 238 -7.56 3.38 -5.94
CA TYR A 238 -7.95 2.79 -4.66
C TYR A 238 -8.11 3.84 -3.54
N ILE A 239 -7.21 4.83 -3.47
CA ILE A 239 -7.28 5.94 -2.49
C ILE A 239 -8.60 6.72 -2.64
N MET A 240 -9.02 6.97 -3.88
CA MET A 240 -10.27 7.68 -4.18
C MET A 240 -11.50 6.82 -3.87
N GLU A 241 -11.45 5.52 -4.16
CA GLU A 241 -12.50 4.57 -3.79
C GLU A 241 -12.66 4.46 -2.27
N PHE A 242 -11.55 4.28 -1.54
CA PHE A 242 -11.53 4.21 -0.09
C PHE A 242 -12.18 5.43 0.55
N LYS A 243 -11.78 6.64 0.13
CA LYS A 243 -12.40 7.89 0.61
C LYS A 243 -13.91 7.89 0.35
N THR A 244 -14.33 7.55 -0.87
CA THR A 244 -15.74 7.57 -1.26
C THR A 244 -16.58 6.66 -0.37
N ASN A 245 -16.08 5.45 -0.10
CA ASN A 245 -16.74 4.48 0.75
C ASN A 245 -16.79 4.93 2.22
N PHE A 246 -15.69 5.46 2.75
CA PHE A 246 -15.64 6.00 4.12
C PHE A 246 -16.53 7.22 4.32
N PHE A 247 -16.50 8.19 3.40
CA PHE A 247 -17.30 9.41 3.49
C PHE A 247 -18.79 9.10 3.35
N ARG A 248 -19.17 8.09 2.56
CA ARG A 248 -20.56 7.62 2.51
C ARG A 248 -21.03 7.07 3.86
N LYS A 249 -20.14 6.42 4.63
CA LYS A 249 -20.48 5.81 5.92
C LYS A 249 -20.40 6.78 7.10
N TYR A 250 -19.41 7.67 7.11
CA TYR A 250 -19.05 8.50 8.27
C TYR A 250 -19.07 10.02 8.01
N GLY A 251 -19.19 10.45 6.76
CA GLY A 251 -19.19 11.87 6.36
C GLY A 251 -17.81 12.51 6.25
N ASP A 252 -16.78 11.96 6.90
CA ASP A 252 -15.39 12.44 6.83
C ASP A 252 -14.40 11.31 7.20
N PHE A 253 -13.09 11.57 7.12
CA PHE A 253 -12.06 10.68 7.64
C PHE A 253 -12.13 10.63 9.17
N SER A 254 -12.32 9.42 9.72
CA SER A 254 -12.32 9.15 11.16
C SER A 254 -10.94 9.34 11.79
N TYR A 255 -9.87 9.07 11.03
CA TYR A 255 -8.50 9.16 11.50
C TYR A 255 -7.78 10.35 10.87
N PRO A 256 -7.10 11.19 11.67
CA PRO A 256 -6.47 12.39 11.14
C PRO A 256 -5.33 12.09 10.16
N ILE A 257 -4.57 11.00 10.38
CA ILE A 257 -3.49 10.61 9.48
C ILE A 257 -3.99 10.27 8.06
N ASP A 258 -5.20 9.72 7.96
CA ASP A 258 -5.78 9.31 6.68
C ASP A 258 -6.11 10.53 5.83
N ARG A 259 -6.68 11.57 6.46
CA ARG A 259 -6.96 12.88 5.84
C ARG A 259 -5.71 13.50 5.24
N GLU A 260 -4.60 13.40 5.95
CA GLU A 260 -3.36 14.10 5.66
C GLU A 260 -2.57 13.38 4.57
N LEU A 261 -2.51 12.06 4.65
CA LEU A 261 -2.00 11.23 3.55
C LEU A 261 -2.83 11.45 2.28
N TYR A 262 -4.16 11.50 2.38
CA TYR A 262 -5.03 11.81 1.26
C TYR A 262 -4.72 13.19 0.66
N HIS A 263 -4.54 14.21 1.50
CA HIS A 263 -4.20 15.56 1.07
C HIS A 263 -2.85 15.59 0.33
N LEU A 264 -1.80 14.99 0.91
CA LEU A 264 -0.49 14.92 0.28
C LEU A 264 -0.51 14.20 -1.08
N VAL A 265 -1.30 13.14 -1.21
CA VAL A 265 -1.41 12.42 -2.47
C VAL A 265 -2.16 13.22 -3.53
N THR A 266 -3.33 13.78 -3.17
CA THR A 266 -4.30 14.28 -4.16
C THR A 266 -4.29 15.79 -4.36
N ARG A 267 -3.77 16.55 -3.39
CA ARG A 267 -3.81 18.02 -3.39
C ARG A 267 -2.44 18.66 -3.48
N THR A 268 -1.37 17.88 -3.42
CA THR A 268 0.01 18.37 -3.52
C THR A 268 0.84 17.50 -4.46
N ASN A 269 1.98 18.06 -4.91
CA ASN A 269 3.00 17.31 -5.66
C ASN A 269 4.07 16.73 -4.72
N PHE A 270 3.72 16.50 -3.45
CA PHE A 270 4.66 16.08 -2.43
C PHE A 270 5.27 14.71 -2.74
N VAL A 271 6.59 14.63 -2.62
CA VAL A 271 7.35 13.41 -2.85
C VAL A 271 8.35 13.23 -1.71
N VAL A 272 8.43 12.00 -1.22
CA VAL A 272 9.45 11.57 -0.26
C VAL A 272 10.59 10.92 -1.03
N ASP A 273 11.81 11.41 -0.83
CA ASP A 273 13.00 10.65 -1.24
C ASP A 273 13.07 9.37 -0.40
N PHE A 274 13.35 8.23 -1.03
CA PHE A 274 13.49 6.94 -0.37
C PHE A 274 14.37 7.02 0.88
N GLY A 275 15.51 7.72 0.81
CA GLY A 275 16.44 7.87 1.94
C GLY A 275 15.88 8.66 3.13
N ASP A 276 14.87 9.49 2.90
CA ASP A 276 14.24 10.34 3.90
C ASP A 276 12.93 9.76 4.43
N MET A 277 12.53 8.56 4.01
CA MET A 277 11.32 7.89 4.51
C MET A 277 11.33 7.72 6.04
N SER A 278 12.51 7.54 6.63
CA SER A 278 12.69 7.46 8.08
C SER A 278 12.35 8.76 8.82
N ARG A 279 12.39 9.90 8.12
CA ARG A 279 12.11 11.25 8.62
C ARG A 279 10.77 11.77 8.12
N PHE A 280 10.07 10.99 7.30
CA PHE A 280 8.80 11.40 6.71
C PHE A 280 7.74 11.58 7.80
N HIS A 281 7.22 12.79 7.86
CA HIS A 281 6.15 13.18 8.76
C HIS A 281 5.04 13.84 7.94
N PRO A 282 3.94 13.14 7.62
CA PRO A 282 2.87 13.67 6.77
C PRO A 282 2.40 15.10 7.15
N LEU A 283 2.27 15.37 8.45
CA LEU A 283 1.70 16.64 8.94
C LEU A 283 2.63 17.85 8.89
N GLN A 284 3.95 17.65 8.96
CA GLN A 284 4.92 18.75 8.86
C GLN A 284 5.06 19.26 7.42
N GLN A 285 4.65 18.43 6.45
CA GLN A 285 4.77 18.76 5.02
C GLN A 285 3.59 19.61 4.52
N CYS A 286 2.60 19.88 5.38
CA CYS A 286 1.45 20.75 5.11
C CYS A 286 1.64 22.19 5.65
N GLU A 287 2.81 22.53 6.22
CA GLU A 287 3.08 23.86 6.77
C GLU A 287 3.31 24.88 5.63
N PRO A 288 2.30 25.74 5.38
CA PRO A 288 2.08 26.85 6.29
C PRO A 288 0.62 27.02 6.75
N LEU A 289 -0.24 26.00 6.66
CA LEU A 289 -1.70 26.18 6.81
C LEU A 289 -2.37 25.44 7.98
N MET A 290 -1.67 24.60 8.76
CA MET A 290 -2.33 23.83 9.82
C MET A 290 -1.62 23.93 11.18
N ASP A 291 -2.38 24.38 12.18
CA ASP A 291 -2.03 24.25 13.60
C ASP A 291 -2.00 22.76 13.97
N LEU A 292 -0.86 22.28 14.49
CA LEU A 292 -0.62 20.88 14.87
C LEU A 292 -0.79 20.65 16.39
N SER A 293 -1.21 21.64 17.17
CA SER A 293 -1.37 21.52 18.63
C SER A 293 -2.42 20.46 19.04
N TRP A 294 -3.48 20.32 18.25
CA TRP A 294 -4.55 19.31 18.47
C TRP A 294 -4.03 17.87 18.30
N LEU A 295 -2.96 17.67 17.52
CA LEU A 295 -2.40 16.36 17.24
C LEU A 295 -1.51 15.87 18.38
N GLU A 296 -0.71 16.75 18.99
CA GLU A 296 -0.02 16.40 20.23
C GLU A 296 -1.02 16.01 21.31
N MET A 297 -2.17 16.70 21.38
CA MET A 297 -3.28 16.31 22.23
C MET A 297 -3.87 14.94 21.84
N TYR A 298 -4.03 14.65 20.55
CA TYR A 298 -4.51 13.35 20.06
C TYR A 298 -3.56 12.20 20.45
N ILE A 299 -2.25 12.34 20.22
CA ILE A 299 -1.24 11.35 20.62
C ILE A 299 -1.27 11.15 22.14
N ARG A 300 -1.27 12.23 22.92
CA ARG A 300 -1.38 12.16 24.39
C ARG A 300 -2.67 11.47 24.84
N THR A 301 -3.76 11.65 24.11
CA THR A 301 -5.03 10.97 24.40
C THR A 301 -4.93 9.47 24.16
N LEU A 302 -4.34 9.05 23.02
CA LEU A 302 -4.10 7.64 22.73
C LEU A 302 -3.16 6.98 23.76
N GLU A 303 -2.06 7.66 24.12
CA GLU A 303 -1.11 7.18 25.13
C GLU A 303 -1.76 7.06 26.52
N LYS A 304 -2.61 8.04 26.89
CA LYS A 304 -3.38 7.99 28.13
C LYS A 304 -4.38 6.82 28.14
N THR A 305 -5.10 6.60 27.04
CA THR A 305 -6.03 5.47 26.90
C THR A 305 -5.30 4.14 27.01
N ASN A 306 -4.17 3.97 26.32
CA ASN A 306 -3.41 2.72 26.34
C ASN A 306 -2.75 2.45 27.72
N SER A 307 -2.29 3.49 28.42
CA SER A 307 -1.74 3.35 29.79
C SER A 307 -2.80 3.05 30.86
N LEU A 308 -4.03 3.57 30.69
CA LEU A 308 -5.18 3.18 31.51
C LEU A 308 -5.57 1.71 31.28
N ASN A 309 -5.52 1.25 30.03
CA ASN A 309 -5.85 -0.15 29.71
C ASN A 309 -4.78 -1.13 30.20
N SER A 310 -3.51 -0.73 30.24
CA SER A 310 -2.41 -1.56 30.79
C SER A 310 -2.36 -1.63 32.32
N SER A 311 -3.07 -0.74 33.03
CA SER A 311 -3.14 -0.71 34.50
C SER A 311 -4.38 -1.42 35.07
N ILE A 312 -5.25 -1.93 34.19
CA ILE A 312 -6.48 -2.68 34.52
C ILE A 312 -6.32 -4.19 34.21
N GLN A 313 -5.20 -4.62 33.61
CA GLN A 313 -4.80 -6.03 33.46
C GLN A 313 -3.99 -6.52 34.66
#